data_AF-A0A923WMN8-F1
#
_entry.id   AF-A0A923WMN8-F1
#
_cell.length_a   1.000
_cell.length_b   1.000
_cell.length_c   1.000
_cell.angle_alpha   90.00
_cell.angle_beta   90.00
_cell.angle_gamma   90.00
#
_symmetry.space_group_name_H-M   'P 1'
#
loop_
_entity.id
_entity.type
_entity.pdbx_description
1 polymer ?
#
loop_
_entity_poly.entity_id
_entity_poly.type
_entity_poly.pdbx_seq_one_letter_code
_entity_poly.pdbx_strand_id
1 'polypeptide(L)'
;MKQHILLYKGQGIGPELFESLRAFFNLFEDIVEYSYIESFEGAILIQQPFYMLCGPLEKEQFIETIMQDSELVYTLTCIPLLAAKKRTNRLARILTIPLTNNSSTSDRAYLSGVLHQVFSTEEKIVLVQQYKEHEEKWALRMKIWTKLAFSGTVLQLEDRNLYSFIKHGEYERLTQIVTSAEIEKVLSGIYASANRSQNRSHKLIKTAKSTIALPIHGHAPDIAGMGIANPYAIIMALLRLLREMGYLERSQKAENQIERMFQSFPEKSTPDQGGILNTEKYIAMIVECINL
;
A
#
# COMPACT_ATOMS: atom_id res chain seq x y z
N MET A 1 19.33 -11.42 13.84
CA MET A 1 18.64 -10.53 14.78
C MET A 1 17.25 -10.28 14.21
N LYS A 2 16.19 -10.50 14.99
CA LYS A 2 14.83 -10.25 14.51
C LYS A 2 14.64 -8.75 14.31
N GLN A 3 13.83 -8.38 13.33
CA GLN A 3 13.45 -6.99 13.15
C GLN A 3 12.21 -6.67 14.00
N HIS A 4 12.14 -5.44 14.48
CA HIS A 4 11.08 -5.02 15.39
C HIS A 4 10.03 -4.17 14.69
N ILE A 5 8.75 -4.50 14.87
CA ILE A 5 7.59 -3.78 14.32
C ILE A 5 6.78 -3.17 15.46
N LEU A 6 6.48 -1.88 15.37
CA LEU A 6 5.52 -1.22 16.25
C LEU A 6 4.09 -1.48 15.75
N LEU A 7 3.19 -1.82 16.66
CA LEU A 7 1.79 -2.06 16.36
C LEU A 7 0.93 -0.96 16.96
N TYR A 8 0.29 -0.17 16.11
CA TYR A 8 -0.75 0.75 16.53
C TYR A 8 -2.11 0.22 16.08
N LYS A 9 -2.98 -0.09 17.04
CA LYS A 9 -4.27 -0.75 16.75
C LYS A 9 -5.21 0.11 15.92
N GLY A 10 -5.09 1.44 15.97
CA GLY A 10 -6.05 2.35 15.36
C GLY A 10 -7.37 2.41 16.13
N GLN A 11 -8.45 2.81 15.44
CA GLN A 11 -9.79 2.96 15.99
C GLN A 11 -10.79 1.95 15.37
N GLY A 12 -12.02 1.92 15.90
CA GLY A 12 -13.12 1.11 15.36
C GLY A 12 -12.81 -0.38 15.32
N ILE A 13 -12.77 -0.98 14.12
CA ILE A 13 -12.41 -2.40 13.92
C ILE A 13 -10.94 -2.72 14.21
N GLY A 14 -10.10 -1.70 14.39
CA GLY A 14 -8.66 -1.86 14.60
C GLY A 14 -8.28 -2.86 15.71
N PRO A 15 -8.77 -2.70 16.95
CA PRO A 15 -8.47 -3.63 18.04
C PRO A 15 -8.79 -5.11 17.76
N GLU A 16 -9.98 -5.43 17.21
CA GLU A 16 -10.35 -6.82 16.89
C GLU A 16 -9.50 -7.41 15.75
N LEU A 17 -9.13 -6.58 14.77
CA LEU A 17 -8.19 -6.99 13.72
C LEU A 17 -6.83 -7.35 14.32
N PHE A 18 -6.28 -6.52 15.21
CA PHE A 18 -4.96 -6.79 15.80
C PHE A 18 -4.97 -7.96 16.80
N GLU A 19 -6.08 -8.24 17.46
CA GLU A 19 -6.21 -9.43 18.30
C GLU A 19 -6.18 -10.70 17.46
N SER A 20 -6.88 -10.70 16.33
CA SER A 20 -6.95 -11.84 15.43
C SER A 20 -5.65 -12.05 14.62
N LEU A 21 -4.84 -11.01 14.40
CA LEU A 21 -3.54 -11.11 13.71
C LEU A 21 -2.46 -11.92 14.44
N ARG A 22 -2.61 -12.26 15.72
CA ARG A 22 -1.58 -13.00 16.49
C ARG A 22 -1.15 -14.29 15.80
N ALA A 23 -2.11 -15.09 15.32
CA ALA A 23 -1.81 -16.35 14.62
C ALA A 23 -1.02 -16.11 13.32
N PHE A 24 -1.28 -15.00 12.63
CA PHE A 24 -0.55 -14.62 11.43
C PHE A 24 0.89 -14.17 11.74
N PHE A 25 1.11 -13.41 12.81
CA PHE A 25 2.46 -13.02 13.23
C PHE A 25 3.33 -14.22 13.59
N ASN A 26 2.76 -15.30 14.15
CA ASN A 26 3.50 -16.53 14.45
C ASN A 26 4.12 -17.17 13.20
N LEU A 27 3.56 -16.94 12.01
CA LEU A 27 4.17 -17.39 10.74
C LEU A 27 5.52 -16.73 10.44
N PHE A 28 5.89 -15.68 11.18
CA PHE A 28 7.11 -14.89 10.99
C PHE A 28 7.88 -14.68 12.30
N GLU A 29 7.58 -15.47 13.34
CA GLU A 29 8.16 -15.30 14.68
C GLU A 29 9.68 -15.46 14.71
N ASP A 30 10.25 -16.17 13.73
CA ASP A 30 11.69 -16.38 13.58
C ASP A 30 12.43 -15.13 13.06
N ILE A 31 11.73 -14.20 12.41
CA ILE A 31 12.31 -12.99 11.80
C ILE A 31 11.79 -11.68 12.39
N VAL A 32 10.63 -11.69 13.05
CA VAL A 32 9.95 -10.49 13.53
C VAL A 32 9.62 -10.57 15.02
N GLU A 33 9.82 -9.47 15.71
CA GLU A 33 9.26 -9.18 17.03
C GLU A 33 8.40 -7.93 16.95
N TYR A 34 7.48 -7.75 17.88
CA TYR A 34 6.61 -6.59 17.87
C TYR A 34 6.22 -6.10 19.27
N SER A 35 5.91 -4.82 19.37
CA SER A 35 5.35 -4.21 20.57
C SER A 35 4.19 -3.29 20.21
N TYR A 36 3.20 -3.21 21.10
CA TYR A 36 2.09 -2.28 20.93
C TYR A 36 2.48 -0.89 21.43
N ILE A 37 2.02 0.14 20.71
CA ILE A 37 2.06 1.52 21.17
C ILE A 37 0.64 2.00 21.47
N GLU A 38 0.48 2.78 22.53
CA GLU A 38 -0.83 3.27 22.98
C GLU A 38 -1.32 4.47 22.16
N SER A 39 -0.39 5.29 21.68
CA SER A 39 -0.67 6.48 20.88
C SER A 39 0.26 6.54 19.67
N PHE A 40 -0.26 7.07 18.57
CA PHE A 40 0.52 7.25 17.35
C PHE A 40 1.55 8.38 17.53
N GLU A 41 1.23 9.38 18.35
CA GLU A 41 2.12 10.46 18.75
C GLU A 41 3.36 9.94 19.49
N GLY A 42 3.22 8.84 20.25
CA GLY A 42 4.34 8.16 20.88
C GLY A 42 5.39 7.68 19.88
N ALA A 43 4.98 7.34 18.64
CA ALA A 43 5.91 6.95 17.58
C ALA A 43 6.75 8.12 17.04
N ILE A 44 6.23 9.35 17.11
CA ILE A 44 6.93 10.57 16.64
C ILE A 44 8.17 10.85 17.51
N LEU A 45 8.16 10.43 18.78
CA LEU A 45 9.28 10.63 19.71
C LEU A 45 10.44 9.66 19.46
N ILE A 46 10.26 8.65 18.62
CA ILE A 46 11.28 7.63 18.35
C ILE A 46 12.37 8.22 17.46
N GLN A 47 13.57 8.31 18.02
CA GLN A 47 14.73 8.91 17.34
C GLN A 47 15.37 7.98 16.30
N GLN A 48 15.22 6.66 16.47
CA GLN A 48 15.80 5.67 15.57
C GLN A 48 14.84 5.25 14.46
N PRO A 49 15.34 4.82 13.28
CA PRO A 49 14.48 4.32 12.23
C PRO A 49 13.58 3.17 12.70
N PHE A 50 12.29 3.23 12.37
CA PHE A 50 11.33 2.22 12.82
C PHE A 50 10.36 1.76 11.73
N TYR A 51 9.84 0.55 11.92
CA TYR A 51 8.77 -0.04 11.11
C TYR A 51 7.49 -0.07 11.95
N MET A 52 6.35 0.30 11.35
CA MET A 52 5.08 0.31 12.05
C MET A 52 3.97 -0.27 11.19
N LEU A 53 3.17 -1.16 11.78
CA LEU A 53 1.88 -1.58 11.25
C LEU A 53 0.79 -0.82 11.99
N CYS A 54 0.00 -0.07 11.24
CA CYS A 54 -1.04 0.79 11.76
C CYS A 54 -2.41 0.27 11.31
N GLY A 55 -3.34 0.15 12.25
CA GLY A 55 -4.74 -0.15 11.97
C GLY A 55 -5.49 1.02 11.32
N PRO A 56 -6.77 0.83 11.03
CA PRO A 56 -7.63 1.86 10.48
C PRO A 56 -7.70 3.10 11.38
N LEU A 57 -7.69 4.28 10.77
CA LEU A 57 -7.76 5.56 11.48
C LEU A 57 -9.13 6.23 11.33
N GLU A 58 -9.54 6.99 12.35
CA GLU A 58 -10.75 7.82 12.29
C GLU A 58 -10.58 9.04 11.37
N LYS A 59 -9.42 9.70 11.46
CA LYS A 59 -9.07 10.88 10.65
C LYS A 59 -7.69 10.72 10.05
N GLU A 60 -7.56 11.03 8.77
CA GLU A 60 -6.27 11.04 8.07
C GLU A 60 -5.39 12.25 8.45
N GLN A 61 -5.87 13.20 9.26
CA GLN A 61 -5.14 14.44 9.60
C GLN A 61 -3.69 14.22 10.10
N PHE A 62 -3.44 13.11 10.79
CA PHE A 62 -2.10 12.76 11.26
C PHE A 62 -1.23 12.13 10.17
N ILE A 63 -1.82 11.32 9.27
CA ILE A 63 -1.15 10.90 8.03
C ILE A 63 -0.83 12.13 7.19
N GLU A 64 -1.75 13.09 7.10
CA GLU A 64 -1.52 14.35 6.40
C GLU A 64 -0.39 15.16 7.04
N THR A 65 -0.25 15.13 8.37
CA THR A 65 0.89 15.75 9.06
C THR A 65 2.22 15.07 8.68
N ILE A 66 2.27 13.74 8.64
CA ILE A 66 3.44 13.00 8.14
C ILE A 66 3.67 13.25 6.64
N MET A 67 2.61 13.35 5.84
CA MET A 67 2.70 13.57 4.40
C MET A 67 3.09 15.01 4.05
N GLN A 68 2.82 15.96 4.94
CA GLN A 68 3.28 17.36 4.87
C GLN A 68 4.70 17.55 5.43
N ASP A 69 5.25 16.51 6.06
CA ASP A 69 6.62 16.51 6.58
C ASP A 69 7.63 16.57 5.43
N SER A 70 8.66 17.40 5.61
CA SER A 70 9.86 17.48 4.78
C SER A 70 10.63 16.16 4.65
N GLU A 71 10.37 15.20 5.53
CA GLU A 71 11.00 13.89 5.57
C GLU A 71 10.24 12.81 4.78
N LEU A 72 9.09 13.11 4.13
CA LEU A 72 8.41 12.14 3.28
C LEU A 72 9.34 11.72 2.13
N VAL A 73 9.39 10.40 1.90
CA VAL A 73 10.24 9.79 0.88
C VAL A 73 9.39 9.29 -0.29
N TYR A 74 8.38 8.47 -0.03
CA TYR A 74 7.32 8.13 -0.98
C TYR A 74 6.11 7.53 -0.26
N THR A 75 4.96 7.49 -0.93
CA THR A 75 3.86 6.60 -0.56
C THR A 75 3.57 5.63 -1.69
N LEU A 76 3.17 4.42 -1.34
CA LEU A 76 2.78 3.38 -2.28
C LEU A 76 1.42 2.81 -1.88
N THR A 77 0.44 2.98 -2.74
CA THR A 77 -0.89 2.37 -2.58
C THR A 77 -0.99 1.15 -3.47
N CYS A 78 -1.45 0.03 -2.90
CA CYS A 78 -1.59 -1.24 -3.57
C CYS A 78 -3.06 -1.69 -3.53
N ILE A 79 -3.63 -1.91 -4.71
CA ILE A 79 -5.06 -2.15 -4.92
C ILE A 79 -5.23 -3.45 -5.70
N PRO A 80 -5.78 -4.50 -5.07
CA PRO A 80 -6.10 -5.75 -5.78
C PRO A 80 -7.12 -5.51 -6.90
N LEU A 81 -6.89 -6.12 -8.05
CA LEU A 81 -7.79 -6.05 -9.20
C LEU A 81 -8.69 -7.29 -9.29
N LEU A 82 -9.89 -7.16 -9.84
CA LEU A 82 -10.78 -8.30 -10.07
C LEU A 82 -10.24 -9.17 -11.22
N ALA A 83 -10.23 -10.49 -11.03
CA ALA A 83 -9.64 -11.48 -11.94
C ALA A 83 -10.34 -11.62 -13.33
N ALA A 84 -11.27 -10.73 -13.68
CA ALA A 84 -12.15 -10.86 -14.85
C ALA A 84 -11.46 -10.69 -16.22
N LYS A 85 -10.12 -10.61 -16.31
CA LYS A 85 -9.40 -10.45 -17.59
C LYS A 85 -8.10 -11.26 -17.65
N LYS A 86 -8.18 -12.61 -17.71
CA LYS A 86 -7.15 -13.56 -18.21
C LYS A 86 -5.66 -13.16 -18.04
N ARG A 87 -5.27 -12.58 -16.92
CA ARG A 87 -3.87 -12.30 -16.56
C ARG A 87 -3.73 -12.48 -15.06
N THR A 88 -2.68 -13.21 -14.71
CA THR A 88 -2.24 -13.48 -13.35
C THR A 88 -2.12 -12.18 -12.56
N ASN A 89 -2.89 -12.10 -11.47
CA ASN A 89 -2.65 -11.26 -10.29
C ASN A 89 -1.96 -9.90 -10.54
N ARG A 90 -2.67 -8.93 -11.12
CA ARG A 90 -2.16 -7.56 -11.21
C ARG A 90 -2.71 -6.77 -10.03
N LEU A 91 -1.86 -6.41 -9.07
CA LEU A 91 -2.14 -5.29 -8.17
C LEU A 91 -1.93 -4.00 -8.96
N ALA A 92 -2.85 -3.06 -8.88
CA ALA A 92 -2.54 -1.68 -9.22
C ALA A 92 -1.67 -1.08 -8.11
N ARG A 93 -0.57 -0.47 -8.51
CA ARG A 93 0.42 0.18 -7.66
C ARG A 93 0.48 1.65 -8.03
N ILE A 94 0.11 2.51 -7.09
CA ILE A 94 0.15 3.97 -7.26
C ILE A 94 1.23 4.50 -6.34
N LEU A 95 2.33 4.96 -6.94
CA LEU A 95 3.47 5.56 -6.27
C LEU A 95 3.33 7.08 -6.27
N THR A 96 3.40 7.68 -5.09
CA THR A 96 3.50 9.13 -4.93
C THR A 96 4.88 9.47 -4.40
N ILE A 97 5.54 10.43 -5.04
CA ILE A 97 6.86 10.91 -4.61
C ILE A 97 6.73 12.41 -4.32
N PRO A 98 7.13 12.90 -3.12
CA PRO A 98 7.20 14.31 -2.83
C PRO A 98 8.29 14.94 -3.71
N LEU A 99 7.89 15.95 -4.47
CA LEU A 99 8.82 16.68 -5.33
C LEU A 99 9.27 17.91 -4.57
N THR A 100 10.37 17.77 -3.82
CA THR A 100 10.98 18.87 -3.10
C THR A 100 12.16 19.43 -3.89
N ASN A 101 12.50 20.70 -3.64
CA ASN A 101 13.64 21.37 -4.25
C ASN A 101 15.01 20.87 -3.70
N ASN A 102 15.01 19.99 -2.68
CA ASN A 102 16.22 19.42 -2.10
C ASN A 102 16.63 18.13 -2.83
N SER A 103 17.93 17.99 -3.02
CA SER A 103 18.59 17.26 -4.10
C SER A 103 18.62 15.73 -3.97
N SER A 104 18.10 15.12 -2.90
CA SER A 104 18.23 13.66 -2.68
C SER A 104 17.11 12.83 -3.29
N THR A 105 15.84 13.23 -3.15
CA THR A 105 14.69 12.53 -3.76
C THR A 105 14.48 12.88 -5.23
N SER A 106 15.06 13.99 -5.69
CA SER A 106 15.13 14.37 -7.11
C SER A 106 16.34 13.78 -7.83
N ASP A 107 17.20 13.03 -7.12
CA ASP A 107 18.32 12.31 -7.70
C ASP A 107 17.80 11.17 -8.59
N ARG A 108 18.30 11.13 -9.82
CA ARG A 108 17.98 10.14 -10.84
C ARG A 108 18.24 8.71 -10.35
N ALA A 109 19.37 8.49 -9.67
CA ALA A 109 19.76 7.15 -9.22
C ALA A 109 18.79 6.64 -8.15
N TYR A 110 18.43 7.54 -7.22
CA TYR A 110 17.47 7.26 -6.17
C TYR A 110 16.09 6.90 -6.74
N LEU A 111 15.53 7.75 -7.61
CA LEU A 111 14.22 7.53 -8.22
C LEU A 111 14.20 6.24 -9.05
N SER A 112 15.25 5.98 -9.82
CA SER A 112 15.37 4.72 -10.57
C SER A 112 15.34 3.51 -9.63
N GLY A 113 16.05 3.58 -8.49
CA GLY A 113 16.05 2.52 -7.49
C GLY A 113 14.66 2.26 -6.89
N VAL A 114 13.93 3.32 -6.52
CA VAL A 114 12.55 3.21 -6.02
C VAL A 114 11.63 2.59 -7.07
N LEU A 115 11.71 3.04 -8.33
CA LEU A 115 10.88 2.49 -9.40
C LEU A 115 11.16 1.00 -9.62
N HIS A 116 12.42 0.56 -9.61
CA HIS A 116 12.76 -0.86 -9.73
C HIS A 116 12.30 -1.71 -8.53
N GLN A 117 12.27 -1.14 -7.33
CA GLN A 117 11.78 -1.83 -6.14
C GLN A 117 10.25 -2.02 -6.17
N VAL A 118 9.53 -1.06 -6.76
CA VAL A 118 8.06 -0.99 -6.72
C VAL A 118 7.42 -1.61 -7.96
N PHE A 119 8.04 -1.43 -9.13
CA PHE A 119 7.44 -1.74 -10.42
C PHE A 119 8.24 -2.81 -11.19
N SER A 120 7.51 -3.59 -11.99
CA SER A 120 8.06 -4.47 -13.00
C SER A 120 8.62 -3.67 -14.17
N THR A 121 9.74 -4.11 -14.71
CA THR A 121 10.36 -3.58 -15.94
C THR A 121 9.65 -4.04 -17.21
N GLU A 122 8.81 -5.07 -17.12
CA GLU A 122 8.10 -5.66 -18.27
C GLU A 122 6.84 -4.88 -18.67
N GLU A 123 6.31 -4.06 -17.75
CA GLU A 123 5.08 -3.31 -17.91
C GLU A 123 5.34 -1.80 -17.96
N LYS A 124 4.44 -1.07 -18.61
CA LYS A 124 4.49 0.38 -18.70
C LYS A 124 4.32 1.00 -17.32
N ILE A 125 5.15 1.99 -17.00
CA ILE A 125 5.02 2.86 -15.83
C ILE A 125 4.55 4.21 -16.32
N VAL A 126 3.43 4.68 -15.77
CA VAL A 126 2.68 5.80 -16.32
C VAL A 126 2.60 6.91 -15.30
N LEU A 127 3.17 8.05 -15.66
CA LEU A 127 3.03 9.29 -14.91
C LEU A 127 1.67 9.92 -15.22
N VAL A 128 0.77 9.95 -14.23
CA VAL A 128 -0.55 10.58 -14.38
C VAL A 128 -0.54 11.94 -13.69
N GLN A 129 -0.85 13.01 -14.43
CA GLN A 129 -0.85 14.38 -13.91
C GLN A 129 -1.98 15.23 -14.49
N GLN A 130 -2.41 16.25 -13.75
CA GLN A 130 -3.33 17.27 -14.26
C GLN A 130 -2.56 18.49 -14.78
N TYR A 131 -2.90 18.97 -15.97
CA TYR A 131 -2.29 20.18 -16.54
C TYR A 131 -2.69 21.41 -15.72
N LYS A 132 -1.72 22.31 -15.48
CA LYS A 132 -1.90 23.71 -15.03
C LYS A 132 -2.47 24.00 -13.63
N GLU A 133 -2.81 23.02 -12.79
CA GLU A 133 -3.23 23.30 -11.40
C GLU A 133 -2.09 23.88 -10.55
N HIS A 134 -0.85 23.45 -10.81
CA HIS A 134 0.38 23.99 -10.22
C HIS A 134 1.51 23.94 -11.25
N GLU A 135 1.66 24.98 -12.06
CA GLU A 135 2.58 25.01 -13.21
C GLU A 135 4.03 24.68 -12.83
N GLU A 136 4.53 25.24 -11.73
CA GLU A 136 5.88 24.98 -11.24
C GLU A 136 6.09 23.51 -10.83
N LYS A 137 5.15 22.94 -10.06
CA LYS A 137 5.21 21.54 -9.62
C LYS A 137 5.10 20.58 -10.82
N TRP A 138 4.25 20.90 -11.79
CA TRP A 138 4.10 20.14 -13.02
C TRP A 138 5.40 20.17 -13.84
N ALA A 139 5.97 21.35 -14.06
CA ALA A 139 7.20 21.51 -14.82
C ALA A 139 8.38 20.76 -14.17
N LEU A 140 8.48 20.83 -12.84
CA LEU A 140 9.47 20.09 -12.07
C LEU A 140 9.32 18.57 -12.26
N ARG A 141 8.09 18.03 -12.15
CA ARG A 141 7.83 16.60 -12.41
C ARG A 141 8.20 16.19 -13.82
N MET A 142 7.79 16.97 -14.82
CA MET A 142 8.09 16.65 -16.21
C MET A 142 9.60 16.66 -16.46
N LYS A 143 10.33 17.62 -15.90
CA LYS A 143 11.79 17.66 -15.98
C LYS A 143 12.43 16.40 -15.37
N ILE A 144 11.98 15.98 -14.19
CA ILE A 144 12.47 14.76 -13.52
C ILE A 144 12.12 13.50 -14.33
N TRP A 145 10.86 13.38 -14.77
CA TRP A 145 10.38 12.24 -15.55
C TRP A 145 11.14 12.09 -16.87
N THR A 146 11.36 13.20 -17.56
CA THR A 146 12.13 13.28 -18.79
C THR A 146 13.58 12.82 -18.55
N LYS A 147 14.23 13.31 -17.50
CA LYS A 147 15.59 12.87 -17.12
C LYS A 147 15.66 11.37 -16.84
N LEU A 148 14.62 10.78 -16.23
CA LEU A 148 14.54 9.34 -16.01
C LEU A 148 14.36 8.59 -17.34
N ALA A 149 13.48 9.04 -18.22
CA ALA A 149 13.26 8.39 -19.52
C ALA A 149 14.52 8.35 -20.40
N PHE A 150 15.32 9.43 -20.38
CA PHE A 150 16.58 9.50 -21.14
C PHE A 150 17.80 8.93 -20.40
N SER A 151 17.60 8.30 -19.24
CA SER A 151 18.70 7.79 -18.42
C SER A 151 19.28 6.45 -18.91
N GLY A 152 18.67 5.83 -19.93
CA GLY A 152 19.03 4.48 -20.39
C GLY A 152 18.45 3.36 -19.51
N THR A 153 17.46 3.66 -18.65
CA THR A 153 16.74 2.64 -17.86
C THR A 153 15.98 1.68 -18.77
N VAL A 154 15.86 0.41 -18.36
CA VAL A 154 15.01 -0.60 -19.02
C VAL A 154 13.50 -0.32 -18.81
N LEU A 155 13.16 0.66 -17.97
CA LEU A 155 11.79 1.03 -17.63
C LEU A 155 11.05 1.63 -18.84
N GLN A 156 9.84 1.14 -19.09
CA GLN A 156 8.93 1.65 -20.12
C GLN A 156 8.12 2.82 -19.57
N LEU A 157 8.64 4.05 -19.67
CA LEU A 157 8.01 5.25 -19.10
C LEU A 157 7.08 5.94 -20.09
N GLU A 158 5.86 6.27 -19.65
CA GLU A 158 4.89 7.08 -20.38
C GLU A 158 4.26 8.13 -19.46
N ASP A 159 3.60 9.13 -20.03
CA ASP A 159 2.81 10.12 -19.28
C ASP A 159 1.38 10.24 -19.82
N ARG A 160 0.46 10.68 -18.94
CA ARG A 160 -0.95 10.91 -19.24
C ARG A 160 -1.49 12.11 -18.49
N ASN A 161 -2.42 12.81 -19.13
CA ASN A 161 -3.28 13.74 -18.42
C ASN A 161 -4.35 13.00 -17.61
N LEU A 162 -4.61 13.41 -16.37
CA LEU A 162 -5.58 12.79 -15.46
C LEU A 162 -6.98 12.69 -16.07
N TYR A 163 -7.48 13.77 -16.65
CA TYR A 163 -8.81 13.77 -17.28
C TYR A 163 -8.89 12.75 -18.42
N SER A 164 -7.92 12.74 -19.34
CA SER A 164 -7.88 11.77 -20.44
C SER A 164 -7.76 10.33 -19.93
N PHE A 165 -6.91 10.10 -18.93
CA PHE A 165 -6.69 8.79 -18.31
C PHE A 165 -8.00 8.19 -17.75
N ILE A 166 -8.78 9.00 -17.04
CA ILE A 166 -10.07 8.59 -16.48
C ILE A 166 -11.10 8.44 -17.60
N LYS A 167 -11.23 9.44 -18.48
CA LYS A 167 -12.24 9.47 -19.55
C LYS A 167 -12.15 8.25 -20.47
N HIS A 168 -10.94 7.79 -20.77
CA HIS A 168 -10.71 6.66 -21.68
C HIS A 168 -10.60 5.31 -20.97
N GLY A 169 -10.86 5.25 -19.66
CA GLY A 169 -10.83 3.98 -18.91
C GLY A 169 -9.45 3.34 -18.85
N GLU A 170 -8.37 4.13 -18.90
CA GLU A 170 -7.01 3.59 -18.96
C GLU A 170 -6.62 2.83 -17.68
N TYR A 171 -7.26 3.17 -16.54
CA TYR A 171 -7.13 2.46 -15.26
C TYR A 171 -7.58 0.99 -15.30
N GLU A 172 -8.32 0.56 -16.33
CA GLU A 172 -8.66 -0.85 -16.48
C GLU A 172 -7.50 -1.73 -16.94
N ARG A 173 -6.41 -1.12 -17.45
CA ARG A 173 -5.32 -1.84 -18.12
C ARG A 173 -3.95 -1.48 -17.55
N LEU A 174 -3.75 -0.21 -17.21
CA LEU A 174 -2.51 0.31 -16.66
C LEU A 174 -2.54 0.11 -15.14
N THR A 175 -1.44 -0.34 -14.56
CA THR A 175 -1.38 -0.78 -13.17
C THR A 175 -0.16 -0.25 -12.43
N GLN A 176 0.78 0.40 -13.12
CA GLN A 176 1.98 0.97 -12.53
C GLN A 176 1.94 2.48 -12.71
N ILE A 177 1.46 3.19 -11.70
CA ILE A 177 1.15 4.60 -11.78
C ILE A 177 2.08 5.40 -10.89
N VAL A 178 2.63 6.49 -11.43
CA VAL A 178 3.33 7.53 -10.66
C VAL A 178 2.49 8.79 -10.69
N THR A 179 2.25 9.42 -9.54
CA THR A 179 1.40 10.62 -9.49
C THR A 179 1.69 11.51 -8.27
N SER A 180 0.93 12.59 -8.10
CA SER A 180 0.98 13.46 -6.91
C SER A 180 0.01 12.98 -5.83
N ALA A 181 0.19 13.43 -4.59
CA ALA A 181 -0.65 13.01 -3.47
C ALA A 181 -2.12 13.36 -3.67
N GLU A 182 -2.40 14.51 -4.28
CA GLU A 182 -3.76 14.98 -4.57
C GLU A 182 -4.46 14.05 -5.57
N ILE A 183 -3.74 13.64 -6.62
CA ILE A 183 -4.26 12.76 -7.66
C ILE A 183 -4.33 11.30 -7.17
N GLU A 184 -3.42 10.88 -6.29
CA GLU A 184 -3.43 9.54 -5.69
C GLU A 184 -4.75 9.25 -4.96
N LYS A 185 -5.29 10.22 -4.21
CA LYS A 185 -6.60 10.08 -3.55
C LYS A 185 -7.72 9.80 -4.56
N VAL A 186 -7.71 10.48 -5.71
CA VAL A 186 -8.71 10.28 -6.78
C VAL A 186 -8.53 8.92 -7.44
N LEU A 187 -7.30 8.60 -7.87
CA LEU A 187 -7.03 7.36 -8.59
C LEU A 187 -7.25 6.13 -7.70
N SER A 188 -6.78 6.15 -6.45
CA SER A 188 -6.98 5.03 -5.52
C SER A 188 -8.46 4.70 -5.34
N GLY A 189 -9.32 5.72 -5.16
CA GLY A 189 -10.77 5.54 -5.11
C GLY A 189 -11.36 4.95 -6.39
N ILE A 190 -10.91 5.41 -7.57
CA ILE A 190 -11.37 4.87 -8.86
C ILE A 190 -10.96 3.39 -9.01
N TYR A 191 -9.69 3.07 -8.79
CA TYR A 191 -9.20 1.69 -8.89
C TYR A 191 -9.91 0.77 -7.90
N ALA A 192 -10.02 1.17 -6.63
CA ALA A 192 -10.65 0.37 -5.60
C ALA A 192 -12.15 0.16 -5.85
N SER A 193 -12.86 1.20 -6.32
CA SER A 193 -14.27 1.10 -6.68
C SER A 193 -14.50 0.20 -7.90
N ALA A 194 -13.75 0.41 -8.98
CA ALA A 194 -13.82 -0.40 -10.20
C ALA A 194 -13.54 -1.89 -9.94
N ASN A 195 -12.76 -2.20 -8.89
CA ASN A 195 -12.37 -3.55 -8.52
C ASN A 195 -13.02 -4.06 -7.22
N ARG A 196 -13.98 -3.32 -6.65
CA ARG A 196 -14.66 -3.66 -5.38
C ARG A 196 -13.68 -4.08 -4.28
N SER A 197 -12.54 -3.41 -4.20
CA SER A 197 -11.38 -3.84 -3.40
C SER A 197 -10.92 -2.80 -2.38
N GLN A 198 -11.77 -1.82 -2.04
CA GLN A 198 -11.46 -0.83 -0.99
C GLN A 198 -11.01 -1.51 0.31
N ASN A 199 -11.74 -2.55 0.74
CA ASN A 199 -11.45 -3.28 1.98
C ASN A 199 -10.30 -4.30 1.85
N ARG A 200 -9.69 -4.42 0.67
CA ARG A 200 -8.52 -5.26 0.40
C ARG A 200 -7.27 -4.45 0.06
N SER A 201 -7.41 -3.13 -0.03
CA SER A 201 -6.35 -2.23 -0.46
C SER A 201 -5.57 -1.67 0.74
N HIS A 202 -4.27 -1.46 0.53
CA HIS A 202 -3.36 -1.02 1.58
C HIS A 202 -2.37 0.01 1.07
N LYS A 203 -1.78 0.77 1.99
CA LYS A 203 -0.82 1.83 1.72
C LYS A 203 0.44 1.61 2.55
N LEU A 204 1.56 2.00 1.97
CA LEU A 204 2.85 2.11 2.62
C LEU A 204 3.28 3.57 2.54
N ILE A 205 3.71 4.14 3.66
CA ILE A 205 4.25 5.49 3.77
C ILE A 205 5.71 5.34 4.22
N LYS A 206 6.64 5.82 3.40
CA LYS A 206 8.06 5.83 3.73
C LYS A 206 8.51 7.25 3.96
N THR A 207 9.19 7.48 5.07
CA THR A 207 9.85 8.73 5.44
C THR A 207 11.34 8.46 5.67
N ALA A 208 12.12 9.51 5.98
CA ALA A 208 13.52 9.35 6.36
C ALA A 208 13.71 8.52 7.65
N LYS A 209 12.72 8.54 8.55
CA LYS A 209 12.80 7.90 9.88
C LYS A 209 11.87 6.71 10.06
N SER A 210 10.89 6.52 9.19
CA SER A 210 9.86 5.50 9.41
C SER A 210 9.35 4.87 8.13
N THR A 211 8.93 3.62 8.26
CA THR A 211 8.12 2.94 7.25
C THR A 211 6.85 2.45 7.91
N ILE A 212 5.71 2.98 7.46
CA ILE A 212 4.40 2.76 8.07
C ILE A 212 3.50 2.08 7.04
N ALA A 213 2.92 0.94 7.38
CA ALA A 213 1.96 0.24 6.53
C ALA A 213 0.58 0.22 7.20
N LEU A 214 -0.48 0.40 6.40
CA LEU A 214 -1.85 0.53 6.89
C LEU A 214 -2.88 0.17 5.80
N PRO A 215 -4.10 -0.23 6.17
CA PRO A 215 -5.22 -0.32 5.24
C PRO A 215 -5.65 1.07 4.75
N ILE A 216 -6.26 1.17 3.57
CA ILE A 216 -6.81 2.46 3.06
C ILE A 216 -8.29 2.67 3.39
N HIS A 217 -8.96 1.68 3.97
CA HIS A 217 -10.34 1.82 4.40
C HIS A 217 -10.41 2.50 5.78
N GLY A 218 -11.56 3.10 6.08
CA GLY A 218 -11.81 3.73 7.38
C GLY A 218 -11.96 2.73 8.53
N HIS A 219 -12.17 3.28 9.72
CA HIS A 219 -12.27 2.53 10.97
C HIS A 219 -13.58 1.76 11.20
N ALA A 220 -14.63 2.01 10.42
CA ALA A 220 -15.90 1.27 10.44
C ALA A 220 -16.47 1.02 11.87
N PRO A 221 -16.79 2.09 12.62
CA PRO A 221 -17.20 1.96 14.03
C PRO A 221 -18.54 1.23 14.20
N ASP A 222 -19.36 1.21 13.15
CA ASP A 222 -20.66 0.56 13.07
C ASP A 222 -20.59 -0.97 13.13
N ILE A 223 -19.46 -1.58 12.75
CA ILE A 223 -19.25 -3.03 12.79
C ILE A 223 -18.22 -3.47 13.85
N ALA A 224 -17.66 -2.53 14.61
CA ALA A 224 -16.63 -2.82 15.58
C ALA A 224 -17.14 -3.77 16.68
N GLY A 225 -16.40 -4.86 16.92
CA GLY A 225 -16.74 -5.86 17.94
C GLY A 225 -17.80 -6.86 17.49
N MET A 226 -18.28 -6.78 16.24
CA MET A 226 -19.18 -7.78 15.66
C MET A 226 -18.43 -9.01 15.14
N GLY A 227 -17.09 -8.98 15.08
CA GLY A 227 -16.27 -10.09 14.60
C GLY A 227 -16.44 -10.38 13.11
N ILE A 228 -16.86 -9.39 12.31
CA ILE A 228 -17.06 -9.51 10.85
C ILE A 228 -16.12 -8.62 10.04
N ALA A 229 -15.21 -7.90 10.69
CA ALA A 229 -14.20 -7.07 10.04
C ALA A 229 -13.30 -7.90 9.10
N ASN A 230 -12.94 -7.31 7.97
CA ASN A 230 -12.08 -7.93 6.98
C ASN A 230 -10.58 -7.71 7.31
N PRO A 231 -9.82 -8.74 7.67
CA PRO A 231 -8.41 -8.65 8.02
C PRO A 231 -7.47 -8.60 6.81
N TYR A 232 -8.00 -8.72 5.59
CA TYR A 232 -7.18 -8.85 4.39
C TYR A 232 -6.22 -7.68 4.18
N ALA A 233 -6.73 -6.45 4.23
CA ALA A 233 -5.92 -5.27 3.93
C ALA A 233 -4.77 -5.08 4.93
N ILE A 234 -5.01 -5.32 6.22
CA ILE A 234 -3.97 -5.19 7.25
C ILE A 234 -2.92 -6.30 7.14
N ILE A 235 -3.32 -7.52 6.75
CA ILE A 235 -2.38 -8.62 6.46
C ILE A 235 -1.49 -8.27 5.26
N MET A 236 -2.07 -7.78 4.16
CA MET A 236 -1.31 -7.37 2.99
C MET A 236 -0.39 -6.17 3.29
N ALA A 237 -0.82 -5.25 4.16
CA ALA A 237 0.01 -4.15 4.66
C ALA A 237 1.23 -4.69 5.43
N LEU A 238 1.06 -5.69 6.30
CA LEU A 238 2.18 -6.33 7.01
C LEU A 238 3.14 -7.02 6.04
N LEU A 239 2.64 -7.78 5.06
CA LEU A 239 3.48 -8.42 4.04
C LEU A 239 4.27 -7.39 3.23
N ARG A 240 3.66 -6.24 2.91
CA ARG A 240 4.34 -5.12 2.27
C ARG A 240 5.43 -4.51 3.16
N LEU A 241 5.18 -4.39 4.46
CA LEU A 241 6.17 -3.92 5.43
C LEU A 241 7.36 -4.87 5.51
N LEU A 242 7.11 -6.18 5.60
CA LEU A 242 8.14 -7.23 5.59
C LEU A 242 9.00 -7.19 4.31
N ARG A 243 8.41 -6.81 3.17
CA ARG A 243 9.16 -6.60 1.92
C ARG A 243 10.14 -5.43 2.02
N GLU A 244 9.75 -4.33 2.65
CA GLU A 244 10.65 -3.17 2.90
C GLU A 244 11.74 -3.49 3.94
N MET A 245 11.49 -4.49 4.78
CA MET A 245 12.44 -5.02 5.75
C MET A 245 13.46 -6.00 5.14
N GLY A 246 13.30 -6.35 3.86
CA GLY A 246 14.20 -7.23 3.10
C GLY A 246 13.70 -8.67 2.94
N TYR A 247 12.53 -9.03 3.48
CA TYR A 247 11.98 -10.39 3.43
C TYR A 247 11.14 -10.63 2.16
N LEU A 248 11.69 -10.28 1.00
CA LEU A 248 10.99 -10.25 -0.28
C LEU A 248 10.34 -11.59 -0.66
N GLU A 249 11.12 -12.68 -0.65
CA GLU A 249 10.63 -13.99 -1.12
C GLU A 249 9.52 -14.52 -0.22
N ARG A 250 9.69 -14.42 1.10
CA ARG A 250 8.73 -14.90 2.10
C ARG A 250 7.43 -14.10 2.02
N SER A 251 7.52 -12.78 1.93
CA SER A 251 6.35 -11.91 1.74
C SER A 251 5.61 -12.23 0.44
N GLN A 252 6.33 -12.34 -0.68
CA GLN A 252 5.73 -12.59 -1.99
C GLN A 252 5.08 -13.98 -2.07
N LYS A 253 5.67 -14.99 -1.41
CA LYS A 253 5.11 -16.34 -1.32
C LYS A 253 3.78 -16.31 -0.57
N ALA A 254 3.73 -15.70 0.62
CA ALA A 254 2.49 -15.54 1.38
C ALA A 254 1.42 -14.74 0.62
N GLU A 255 1.79 -13.59 0.04
CA GLU A 255 0.88 -12.75 -0.76
C GLU A 255 0.24 -13.56 -1.90
N ASN A 256 1.06 -14.32 -2.64
CA ASN A 256 0.57 -15.17 -3.73
C ASN A 256 -0.35 -16.30 -3.24
N GLN A 257 -0.07 -16.89 -2.08
CA GLN A 257 -0.92 -17.95 -1.50
C GLN A 257 -2.27 -17.40 -1.05
N ILE A 258 -2.29 -16.24 -0.39
CA ILE A 258 -3.52 -15.56 0.03
C ILE A 258 -4.37 -15.16 -1.17
N GLU A 259 -3.77 -14.57 -2.20
CA GLU A 259 -4.48 -14.18 -3.43
C GLU A 259 -5.07 -15.39 -4.16
N ARG A 260 -4.32 -16.50 -4.26
CA ARG A 260 -4.83 -17.75 -4.82
C ARG A 260 -5.97 -18.32 -3.99
N MET A 261 -5.87 -18.28 -2.67
CA MET A 261 -6.93 -18.73 -1.77
C MET A 261 -8.21 -17.91 -1.99
N PHE A 262 -8.10 -16.58 -2.00
CA PHE A 262 -9.23 -15.67 -2.23
C PHE A 262 -9.88 -15.91 -3.60
N GLN A 263 -9.08 -16.09 -4.66
CA GLN A 263 -9.58 -16.37 -6.01
C GLN A 263 -10.25 -17.75 -6.13
N SER A 264 -9.77 -18.74 -5.38
CA SER A 264 -10.29 -20.12 -5.43
C SER A 264 -11.55 -20.30 -4.60
N PHE A 265 -11.71 -19.51 -3.53
CA PHE A 265 -12.83 -19.62 -2.58
C PHE A 265 -13.42 -18.25 -2.20
N PRO A 266 -13.88 -17.45 -3.17
CA PRO A 266 -14.41 -16.11 -2.89
C PRO A 266 -15.63 -16.13 -1.93
N GLU A 267 -16.42 -17.20 -1.95
CA GLU A 267 -17.57 -17.41 -1.05
C GLU A 267 -17.16 -17.63 0.42
N LYS A 268 -15.90 -17.98 0.67
CA LYS A 268 -15.32 -18.13 2.01
C LYS A 268 -14.61 -16.87 2.51
N SER A 269 -14.84 -15.73 1.88
CA SER A 269 -14.38 -14.43 2.38
C SER A 269 -15.31 -13.87 3.48
N THR A 270 -15.03 -12.66 3.95
CA THR A 270 -15.87 -11.92 4.90
C THR A 270 -17.11 -11.30 4.24
N PRO A 271 -18.15 -10.90 5.01
CA PRO A 271 -19.43 -10.46 4.44
C PRO A 271 -19.31 -9.26 3.51
N ASP A 272 -18.35 -8.35 3.74
CA ASP A 272 -18.10 -7.19 2.88
C ASP A 272 -17.61 -7.57 1.47
N GLN A 273 -17.05 -8.77 1.31
CA GLN A 273 -16.63 -9.34 0.03
C GLN A 273 -17.66 -10.34 -0.52
N GLY A 274 -18.82 -10.48 0.12
CA GLY A 274 -19.90 -11.39 -0.26
C GLY A 274 -19.72 -12.84 0.23
N GLY A 275 -18.75 -13.08 1.12
CA GLY A 275 -18.54 -14.40 1.71
C GLY A 275 -19.26 -14.61 3.05
N ILE A 276 -19.07 -15.79 3.62
CA ILE A 276 -19.81 -16.25 4.82
C ILE A 276 -18.95 -16.36 6.10
N LEU A 277 -17.64 -16.13 6.02
CA LEU A 277 -16.76 -16.29 7.17
C LEU A 277 -16.73 -15.03 8.03
N ASN A 278 -16.62 -15.22 9.35
CA ASN A 278 -16.31 -14.14 10.28
C ASN A 278 -14.79 -13.88 10.31
N THR A 279 -14.35 -12.83 11.00
CA THR A 279 -12.93 -12.39 11.05
C THR A 279 -11.99 -13.52 11.46
N GLU A 280 -12.33 -14.22 12.55
CA GLU A 280 -11.51 -15.30 13.11
C GLU A 280 -11.35 -16.47 12.14
N LYS A 281 -12.45 -16.98 11.56
CA LYS A 281 -12.42 -18.09 10.60
C LYS A 281 -11.66 -17.72 9.33
N TYR A 282 -11.80 -16.49 8.86
CA TYR A 282 -11.10 -16.05 7.67
C TYR A 282 -9.58 -15.93 7.92
N ILE A 283 -9.14 -15.48 9.10
CA ILE A 283 -7.72 -15.51 9.46
C ILE A 283 -7.20 -16.94 9.58
N ALA A 284 -7.93 -17.83 10.23
CA ALA A 284 -7.53 -19.24 10.32
C ALA A 284 -7.31 -19.83 8.92
N MET A 285 -8.25 -19.59 8.00
CA MET A 285 -8.14 -20.02 6.60
C MET A 285 -6.93 -19.38 5.87
N ILE A 286 -6.62 -18.12 6.14
CA ILE A 286 -5.42 -17.45 5.60
C ILE A 286 -4.14 -18.10 6.14
N VAL A 287 -4.07 -18.35 7.45
CA VAL A 287 -2.89 -18.94 8.09
C VAL A 287 -2.67 -20.37 7.59
N GLU A 288 -3.72 -21.17 7.46
CA GLU A 288 -3.66 -22.54 6.96
C GLU A 288 -3.19 -22.64 5.50
N CYS A 289 -3.49 -21.65 4.65
CA CYS A 289 -3.12 -21.70 3.24
C CYS A 289 -1.64 -21.32 2.99
N ILE A 290 -1.01 -20.69 3.97
CA ILE A 290 0.38 -20.22 3.88
C ILE A 290 1.32 -21.34 4.33
N ASN A 291 2.33 -21.60 3.51
CA ASN A 291 3.36 -22.59 3.81
C ASN A 291 4.71 -21.93 3.53
N LEU A 292 5.35 -21.39 4.57
CA LEU A 292 6.58 -20.60 4.46
C LEU A 292 7.82 -21.46 4.60
#